data_AF-X1MX90-F1
#
_entry.id   AF-X1MX90-F1
#
_cell.length_a   1.000
_cell.length_b   1.000
_cell.length_c   1.000
_cell.angle_alpha   90.00
_cell.angle_beta   90.00
_cell.angle_gamma   90.00
#
_symmetry.space_group_name_H-M   'P 1'
#
loop_
_entity.id
_entity.type
_entity.pdbx_description
1 polymer ?
#
loop_
_entity_poly.entity_id
_entity_poly.type
_entity_poly.pdbx_seq_one_letter_code
_entity_poly.pdbx_strand_id
1 'polypeptide(L)'
;MAKRARVSFEAGGETIGGYSLIIDTELIRYKWVSVNGDYPDYQKLIPTEFNTTAHFDTLEAIKAVNSLKAISDNPKAYPIDLTIGDGKVVMADPDDKGQAELTADTDGQGKVRLDGQYLAEALKACGGMVEFKLINAYSPMLFCADGYQLVVMPMLTNEANEQATADREAKAKAEKPAEPESQPEATEQAEPVTDKPKRSRAKQPATA
;
A
#
# COMPACT_ATOMS: atom_id res chain seq x y z
N MET A 1 -12.42 -29.51 -30.44
CA MET A 1 -11.69 -28.82 -29.35
C MET A 1 -10.30 -29.43 -29.28
N ALA A 2 -9.24 -28.64 -29.51
CA ALA A 2 -7.86 -29.08 -29.34
C ALA A 2 -7.63 -29.39 -27.86
N LYS A 3 -7.11 -30.58 -27.55
CA LYS A 3 -6.94 -31.05 -26.17
C LYS A 3 -5.52 -30.81 -25.64
N ARG A 4 -4.61 -30.41 -26.52
CA ARG A 4 -3.19 -30.20 -26.20
C ARG A 4 -2.74 -28.82 -26.66
N ALA A 5 -2.09 -28.11 -25.75
CA ALA A 5 -1.38 -26.87 -26.02
C ALA A 5 0.07 -27.04 -25.59
N ARG A 6 1.01 -26.59 -26.43
CA ARG A 6 2.41 -26.45 -26.10
C ARG A 6 2.73 -24.96 -26.02
N VAL A 7 3.38 -24.57 -24.94
CA VAL A 7 3.85 -23.20 -24.72
C VAL A 7 5.38 -23.20 -24.86
N SER A 8 5.92 -22.29 -25.68
CA SER A 8 7.36 -22.12 -25.85
C SER A 8 7.72 -20.66 -26.12
N PHE A 9 8.96 -20.28 -25.81
CA PHE A 9 9.51 -18.98 -26.15
C PHE A 9 10.50 -19.12 -27.31
N GLU A 10 10.32 -18.33 -28.35
CA GLU A 10 11.24 -18.27 -29.50
C GLU A 10 11.90 -16.89 -29.55
N ALA A 11 13.17 -16.82 -29.96
CA ALA A 11 13.80 -15.52 -30.22
C ALA A 11 13.05 -14.83 -31.38
N GLY A 12 12.49 -13.65 -31.11
CA GLY A 12 11.89 -12.78 -32.11
C GLY A 12 12.99 -12.26 -33.03
N GLY A 13 12.76 -12.34 -34.34
CA GLY A 13 13.75 -11.92 -35.35
C GLY A 13 14.18 -10.45 -35.25
N GLU A 14 15.30 -10.14 -35.93
CA GLU A 14 16.03 -8.85 -36.16
C GLU A 14 16.25 -7.87 -34.99
N THR A 15 15.44 -7.92 -33.93
CA THR A 15 15.57 -7.09 -32.74
C THR A 15 16.27 -7.89 -31.63
N ILE A 16 17.45 -7.40 -31.24
CA ILE A 16 18.23 -7.99 -30.16
C ILE A 16 17.41 -7.91 -28.86
N GLY A 17 17.00 -9.06 -28.31
CA GLY A 17 16.38 -9.17 -26.98
C GLY A 17 14.86 -9.42 -26.94
N GLY A 18 14.15 -9.40 -28.07
CA GLY A 18 12.70 -9.66 -28.08
C GLY A 18 12.39 -11.16 -28.10
N TYR A 19 11.86 -11.75 -27.03
CA TYR A 19 11.30 -13.11 -27.07
C TYR A 19 9.84 -13.08 -27.55
N SER A 20 9.42 -14.03 -28.37
CA SER A 20 8.02 -14.25 -28.73
C SER A 20 7.45 -15.43 -27.95
N LEU A 21 6.26 -15.25 -27.37
CA LEU A 21 5.49 -16.35 -26.80
C LEU A 21 4.77 -17.08 -27.93
N ILE A 22 5.05 -18.37 -28.05
CA ILE A 22 4.41 -19.28 -28.99
C ILE A 22 3.45 -20.18 -28.23
N ILE A 23 2.20 -20.20 -28.67
CA ILE A 23 1.17 -21.11 -28.17
C ILE A 23 0.75 -21.98 -29.35
N ASP A 24 1.25 -23.21 -29.35
CA ASP A 24 0.90 -24.23 -30.34
C ASP A 24 -0.26 -25.07 -29.83
N THR A 25 -1.38 -24.99 -30.54
CA THR A 25 -2.47 -25.96 -30.41
C THR A 25 -2.36 -27.01 -31.53
N GLU A 26 -3.21 -28.04 -31.50
CA GLU A 26 -3.21 -29.11 -32.51
C GLU A 26 -3.40 -28.62 -33.96
N LEU A 27 -4.03 -27.45 -34.16
CA LEU A 27 -4.39 -26.93 -35.49
C LEU A 27 -3.86 -25.51 -35.76
N ILE A 28 -3.52 -24.76 -34.72
CA ILE A 28 -3.22 -23.32 -34.82
C ILE A 28 -2.00 -23.00 -33.96
N ARG A 29 -1.05 -22.27 -34.56
CA ARG A 29 0.08 -21.63 -33.88
C ARG A 29 -0.23 -20.15 -33.67
N TYR A 30 -0.25 -19.71 -32.41
CA TYR A 30 -0.29 -18.30 -32.08
C TYR A 30 1.12 -17.81 -31.76
N LYS A 31 1.51 -16.68 -32.35
CA LYS A 31 2.76 -15.99 -32.05
C LYS A 31 2.45 -14.62 -31.48
N TRP A 32 2.86 -14.39 -30.25
CA TRP A 32 2.76 -13.10 -29.57
C TRP A 32 4.15 -12.50 -29.43
N VAL A 33 4.36 -11.28 -29.94
CA VAL A 33 5.63 -10.57 -29.79
C VAL A 33 5.63 -9.87 -28.43
N SER A 34 6.61 -10.19 -27.57
CA SER A 34 6.71 -9.55 -26.26
C SER A 34 7.00 -8.05 -26.42
N VAL A 35 6.47 -7.27 -25.49
CA VAL A 35 6.84 -5.86 -25.35
C VAL A 35 8.11 -5.79 -24.52
N ASN A 36 9.13 -5.08 -25.01
CA ASN A 36 10.32 -4.79 -24.23
C ASN A 36 10.00 -3.73 -23.19
N GLY A 37 10.11 -4.07 -21.92
CA GLY A 37 9.92 -3.18 -20.79
C GLY A 37 9.98 -3.94 -19.47
N ASP A 38 10.34 -3.25 -18.40
CA ASP A 38 10.33 -3.82 -17.06
C ASP A 38 8.91 -3.76 -16.51
N TYR A 39 8.35 -4.92 -16.18
CA TYR A 39 7.04 -4.97 -15.53
C TYR A 39 7.14 -4.35 -14.12
N PRO A 40 6.15 -3.57 -13.68
CA PRO A 40 6.18 -2.96 -12.35
C PRO A 40 6.35 -4.00 -11.24
N ASP A 41 7.10 -3.64 -10.20
CA ASP A 41 7.28 -4.46 -9.01
C ASP A 41 6.02 -4.39 -8.12
N TYR A 42 4.97 -5.07 -8.57
CA TYR A 42 3.66 -5.06 -7.93
C TYR A 42 3.68 -5.70 -6.54
N GLN A 43 4.65 -6.58 -6.26
CA GLN A 43 4.75 -7.28 -4.97
C GLN A 43 4.94 -6.30 -3.82
N LYS A 44 5.64 -5.18 -4.06
CA LYS A 44 5.85 -4.11 -3.07
C LYS A 44 4.57 -3.32 -2.74
N LEU A 45 3.54 -3.40 -3.59
CA LEU A 45 2.28 -2.72 -3.38
C LEU A 45 1.28 -3.55 -2.57
N ILE A 46 1.51 -4.85 -2.42
CA ILE A 46 0.65 -5.75 -1.66
C ILE A 46 0.99 -5.59 -0.18
N PRO A 47 0.08 -5.04 0.64
CA PRO A 47 0.35 -4.90 2.07
C PRO A 47 0.39 -6.28 2.75
N THR A 48 1.23 -6.43 3.77
CA THR A 48 1.39 -7.68 4.53
C THR A 48 0.76 -7.64 5.92
N GLU A 49 0.50 -6.44 6.44
CA GLU A 49 -0.09 -6.20 7.76
C GLU A 49 -1.41 -5.46 7.58
N PHE A 50 -2.40 -5.75 8.43
CA PHE A 50 -3.74 -5.17 8.33
C PHE A 50 -4.30 -4.89 9.72
N ASN A 51 -4.97 -3.74 9.87
CA ASN A 51 -5.60 -3.32 11.13
C ASN A 51 -7.09 -3.63 11.16
N THR A 52 -7.70 -3.79 9.98
CA THR A 52 -9.13 -4.01 9.83
C THR A 52 -9.37 -5.08 8.78
N THR A 53 -10.21 -6.05 9.10
CA THR A 53 -10.68 -7.06 8.16
C THR A 53 -12.21 -7.10 8.17
N ALA A 54 -12.80 -7.39 7.01
CA ALA A 54 -14.23 -7.59 6.87
C ALA A 54 -14.53 -8.74 5.92
N HIS A 55 -15.41 -9.64 6.32
CA HIS A 55 -15.92 -10.73 5.49
C HIS A 55 -17.39 -10.50 5.16
N PHE A 56 -17.73 -10.38 3.88
CA PHE A 56 -19.10 -10.11 3.44
C PHE A 56 -19.41 -10.72 2.07
N ASP A 57 -20.71 -10.79 1.75
CA ASP A 57 -21.20 -11.34 0.48
C ASP A 57 -21.01 -10.32 -0.66
N THR A 58 -20.30 -10.74 -1.70
CA THR A 58 -20.05 -9.94 -2.91
C THR A 58 -21.34 -9.62 -3.68
N LEU A 59 -22.36 -10.48 -3.66
CA LEU A 59 -23.62 -10.26 -4.36
C LEU A 59 -24.43 -9.13 -3.72
N GLU A 60 -24.49 -9.10 -2.39
CA GLU A 60 -25.12 -8.00 -1.65
C GLU A 60 -24.35 -6.70 -1.89
N ALA A 61 -23.01 -6.77 -1.82
CA ALA A 61 -22.14 -5.62 -2.06
C ALA A 61 -22.30 -5.06 -3.49
N ILE A 62 -22.34 -5.92 -4.51
CA ILE A 62 -22.56 -5.48 -5.90
C ILE A 62 -23.93 -4.82 -6.07
N LYS A 63 -24.98 -5.33 -5.41
CA LYS A 63 -26.31 -4.69 -5.43
C LYS A 63 -26.26 -3.30 -4.79
N ALA A 64 -25.62 -3.17 -3.62
CA ALA A 64 -25.41 -1.89 -2.95
C ALA A 64 -24.66 -0.89 -3.85
N VAL A 65 -23.54 -1.31 -4.43
CA VAL A 65 -22.74 -0.49 -5.35
C VAL A 65 -23.54 -0.06 -6.58
N ASN A 66 -24.37 -0.94 -7.16
CA ASN A 66 -25.23 -0.59 -8.29
C ASN A 66 -26.35 0.39 -7.90
N SER A 67 -26.89 0.30 -6.69
CA SER A 67 -27.87 1.26 -6.18
C SER A 67 -27.23 2.65 -5.98
N LEU A 68 -26.03 2.71 -5.39
CA LEU A 68 -25.27 3.94 -5.22
C LEU A 68 -24.87 4.56 -6.56
N LYS A 69 -24.51 3.73 -7.55
CA LYS A 69 -24.26 4.19 -8.92
C LYS A 69 -25.48 4.87 -9.56
N ALA A 70 -26.69 4.37 -9.29
CA ALA A 70 -27.91 4.89 -9.90
C ALA A 70 -28.31 6.29 -9.37
N ILE A 71 -27.88 6.63 -8.16
CA ILE A 71 -28.13 7.94 -7.53
C ILE A 71 -26.97 8.93 -7.70
N SER A 72 -25.83 8.47 -8.23
CA SER A 72 -24.66 9.33 -8.46
C SER A 72 -24.85 10.24 -9.66
N ASP A 73 -24.37 11.48 -9.54
CA ASP A 73 -24.44 12.49 -10.61
C ASP A 73 -23.56 12.09 -11.82
N ASN A 74 -22.54 11.26 -11.60
CA ASN A 74 -21.64 10.78 -12.65
C ASN A 74 -21.53 9.24 -12.66
N PRO A 75 -22.13 8.56 -13.67
CA PRO A 75 -22.12 7.11 -13.75
C PRO A 75 -20.76 6.48 -14.09
N LYS A 76 -19.75 7.28 -14.45
CA LYS A 76 -18.39 6.81 -14.78
C LYS A 76 -17.38 7.00 -13.65
N ALA A 77 -17.66 7.87 -12.69
CA ALA A 77 -16.77 8.18 -11.58
C ALA A 77 -17.64 8.51 -10.38
N TYR A 78 -18.02 7.46 -9.65
CA TYR A 78 -18.88 7.57 -8.48
C TYR A 78 -18.09 7.10 -7.26
N PRO A 79 -17.64 8.02 -6.40
CA PRO A 79 -16.96 7.65 -5.16
C PRO A 79 -17.92 6.96 -4.19
N ILE A 80 -17.43 5.99 -3.44
CA ILE A 80 -18.17 5.29 -2.38
C ILE A 80 -17.32 5.32 -1.11
N ASP A 81 -17.91 5.81 -0.02
CA ASP A 81 -17.35 5.70 1.31
C ASP A 81 -17.72 4.35 1.92
N LEU A 82 -16.73 3.54 2.26
CA LEU A 82 -16.90 2.33 3.04
C LEU A 82 -16.52 2.60 4.49
N THR A 83 -17.44 2.32 5.39
CA THR A 83 -17.23 2.32 6.84
C THR A 83 -17.38 0.89 7.34
N ILE A 84 -16.31 0.36 7.95
CA ILE A 84 -16.21 -0.99 8.48
C ILE A 84 -16.23 -0.90 10.00
N GLY A 85 -17.09 -1.67 10.64
CA GLY A 85 -17.15 -1.79 12.10
C GLY A 85 -18.46 -2.41 12.57
N ASP A 86 -18.53 -2.76 13.85
CA ASP A 86 -19.74 -3.21 14.54
C ASP A 86 -20.50 -4.37 13.85
N GLY A 87 -19.76 -5.27 13.19
CA GLY A 87 -20.33 -6.42 12.47
C GLY A 87 -21.03 -6.04 11.16
N LYS A 88 -20.68 -4.89 10.58
CA LYS A 88 -21.28 -4.36 9.35
C LYS A 88 -20.27 -3.65 8.47
N VAL A 89 -20.61 -3.59 7.18
CA VAL A 89 -19.97 -2.71 6.20
C VAL A 89 -21.03 -1.76 5.67
N VAL A 90 -20.85 -0.46 5.92
CA VAL A 90 -21.73 0.59 5.43
C VAL A 90 -21.10 1.20 4.18
N MET A 91 -21.83 1.19 3.07
CA MET A 91 -21.45 1.81 1.80
C MET A 91 -22.32 3.04 1.58
N ALA A 92 -21.71 4.22 1.49
CA ALA A 92 -22.42 5.48 1.35
C ALA A 92 -21.87 6.32 0.19
N ASP A 93 -22.73 7.14 -0.39
CA ASP A 93 -22.30 8.21 -1.30
C ASP A 93 -21.71 9.38 -0.49
N PRO A 94 -20.61 10.00 -0.93
CA PRO A 94 -20.01 11.15 -0.24
C PRO A 94 -20.93 12.35 -0.01
N ASP A 95 -21.95 12.54 -0.85
CA ASP A 95 -22.91 13.63 -0.72
C ASP A 95 -24.12 13.23 0.17
N ASP A 96 -24.05 12.07 0.83
CA ASP A 96 -25.09 11.51 1.71
C ASP A 96 -26.46 11.34 1.00
N LYS A 97 -26.43 11.18 -0.33
CA LYS A 97 -27.62 10.96 -1.16
C LYS A 97 -28.23 9.57 -0.97
N GLY A 98 -27.45 8.63 -0.45
CA GLY A 98 -27.90 7.28 -0.15
C GLY A 98 -26.82 6.44 0.51
N GLN A 99 -27.27 5.44 1.23
CA GLN A 99 -26.43 4.48 1.95
C GLN A 99 -27.02 3.07 1.88
N ALA A 100 -26.16 2.08 1.99
CA ALA A 100 -26.51 0.68 2.09
C ALA A 100 -25.69 0.04 3.21
N GLU A 101 -26.37 -0.73 4.07
CA GLU A 101 -25.72 -1.50 5.13
C GLU A 101 -25.65 -2.98 4.73
N LEU A 102 -24.50 -3.59 4.94
CA LEU A 102 -24.26 -5.01 4.72
C LEU A 102 -23.86 -5.66 6.04
N THR A 103 -24.37 -6.87 6.25
CA THR A 103 -23.92 -7.70 7.38
C THR A 103 -22.56 -8.28 7.05
N ALA A 104 -21.60 -8.15 7.96
CA ALA A 104 -20.24 -8.61 7.74
C ALA A 104 -19.61 -9.11 9.05
N ASP A 105 -18.68 -10.06 8.95
CA ASP A 105 -17.82 -10.37 10.08
C ASP A 105 -16.63 -9.41 10.06
N THR A 106 -16.55 -8.49 11.02
CA THR A 106 -15.58 -7.41 11.03
C THR A 106 -14.64 -7.51 12.22
N ASP A 107 -13.35 -7.43 11.97
CA ASP A 107 -12.33 -7.20 12.99
C ASP A 107 -11.75 -5.80 12.81
N GLY A 108 -11.76 -5.00 13.88
CA GLY A 108 -11.35 -3.59 13.86
C GLY A 108 -12.40 -2.63 13.27
N GLN A 109 -11.97 -1.37 13.09
CA GLN A 109 -12.79 -0.29 12.54
C GLN A 109 -11.99 0.53 11.54
N GLY A 110 -12.64 0.96 10.46
CA GLY A 110 -11.98 1.78 9.44
C GLY A 110 -12.95 2.47 8.50
N LYS A 111 -12.52 3.59 7.94
CA LYS A 111 -13.26 4.33 6.91
C LYS A 111 -12.34 4.58 5.72
N VAL A 112 -12.83 4.35 4.52
CA VAL A 112 -12.06 4.54 3.29
C VAL A 112 -12.97 4.92 2.12
N ARG A 113 -12.48 5.80 1.23
CA ARG A 113 -13.17 6.16 -0.01
C ARG A 113 -12.58 5.42 -1.18
N LEU A 114 -13.43 4.88 -2.03
CA LEU A 114 -13.07 4.09 -3.21
C LEU A 114 -13.82 4.57 -4.44
N ASP A 115 -13.23 4.40 -5.62
CA ASP A 115 -13.99 4.53 -6.86
C ASP A 115 -14.91 3.31 -7.00
N GLY A 116 -16.20 3.56 -7.17
CA GLY A 116 -17.21 2.53 -7.22
C GLY A 116 -17.12 1.63 -8.46
N GLN A 117 -16.48 2.05 -9.55
CA GLN A 117 -16.20 1.19 -10.69
C GLN A 117 -15.16 0.12 -10.31
N TYR A 118 -14.05 0.52 -9.69
CA TYR A 118 -13.02 -0.43 -9.25
C TYR A 118 -13.55 -1.37 -8.16
N LEU A 119 -14.37 -0.86 -7.25
CA LEU A 119 -15.04 -1.70 -6.24
C LEU A 119 -15.96 -2.74 -6.91
N ALA A 120 -16.78 -2.32 -7.89
CA ALA A 120 -17.67 -3.24 -8.60
C ALA A 120 -16.90 -4.32 -9.37
N GLU A 121 -15.79 -3.95 -10.02
CA GLU A 121 -14.92 -4.89 -10.74
C GLU A 121 -14.24 -5.87 -9.78
N ALA A 122 -13.74 -5.39 -8.63
CA ALA A 122 -13.11 -6.22 -7.62
C ALA A 122 -14.08 -7.26 -7.04
N LEU A 123 -15.30 -6.83 -6.67
CA LEU A 123 -16.32 -7.72 -6.13
C LEU A 123 -16.78 -8.77 -7.14
N LYS A 124 -16.91 -8.40 -8.42
CA LYS A 124 -17.26 -9.33 -9.51
C LYS A 124 -16.17 -10.37 -9.76
N ALA A 125 -14.90 -9.98 -9.62
CA ALA A 125 -13.76 -10.87 -9.80
C ALA A 125 -13.61 -11.86 -8.64
N CYS A 126 -13.95 -11.45 -7.41
CA CYS A 126 -13.89 -12.31 -6.24
C CYS A 126 -15.01 -13.37 -6.25
N GLY A 127 -16.28 -12.95 -6.35
CA GLY A 127 -17.44 -13.86 -6.29
C GLY A 127 -17.64 -14.54 -4.92
N GLY A 128 -18.88 -14.83 -4.55
CA GLY A 128 -19.19 -15.47 -3.26
C GLY A 128 -18.86 -14.57 -2.06
N MET A 129 -18.06 -15.08 -1.12
CA MET A 129 -17.63 -14.35 0.08
C MET A 129 -16.24 -13.75 -0.15
N VAL A 130 -16.09 -12.45 0.08
CA VAL A 130 -14.81 -11.76 -0.04
C VAL A 130 -14.25 -11.41 1.33
N GLU A 131 -12.94 -11.56 1.47
CA GLU A 131 -12.17 -11.01 2.59
C GLU A 131 -11.58 -9.66 2.16
N PHE A 132 -12.05 -8.59 2.79
CA PHE A 132 -11.54 -7.24 2.62
C PHE A 132 -10.56 -6.90 3.74
N LYS A 133 -9.40 -6.33 3.40
CA LYS A 133 -8.38 -5.93 4.37
C LYS A 133 -7.93 -4.49 4.15
N LEU A 134 -7.81 -3.77 5.27
CA LEU A 134 -7.49 -2.34 5.32
C LEU A 134 -6.47 -2.05 6.44
N ILE A 135 -5.59 -1.08 6.18
CA ILE A 135 -4.64 -0.54 7.17
C ILE A 135 -5.10 0.84 7.64
N ASN A 136 -5.35 1.74 6.69
CA ASN A 136 -5.79 3.12 6.90
C ASN A 136 -6.44 3.66 5.61
N ALA A 137 -7.01 4.87 5.68
CA ALA A 137 -7.79 5.47 4.60
C ALA A 137 -6.99 5.84 3.32
N TYR A 138 -5.65 5.78 3.36
CA TYR A 138 -4.78 6.22 2.25
C TYR A 138 -3.86 5.12 1.70
N SER A 139 -3.85 3.93 2.31
CA SER A 139 -3.04 2.78 1.89
C SER A 139 -3.80 1.88 0.92
N PRO A 140 -3.10 1.08 0.09
CA PRO A 140 -3.73 0.10 -0.78
C PRO A 140 -4.59 -0.89 0.04
N MET A 141 -5.76 -1.21 -0.48
CA MET A 141 -6.65 -2.22 0.09
C MET A 141 -6.51 -3.54 -0.63
N LEU A 142 -6.76 -4.63 0.09
CA LEU A 142 -6.70 -5.98 -0.45
C LEU A 142 -8.07 -6.65 -0.39
N PHE A 143 -8.50 -7.20 -1.52
CA PHE A 143 -9.62 -8.12 -1.63
C PHE A 143 -9.08 -9.52 -1.91
N CYS A 144 -9.45 -10.49 -1.09
CA CYS A 144 -9.05 -11.88 -1.22
C CYS A 144 -10.27 -12.78 -1.39
N ALA A 145 -10.22 -13.69 -2.37
CA ALA A 145 -11.20 -14.75 -2.57
C ALA A 145 -10.55 -15.94 -3.29
N ASP A 146 -10.72 -17.16 -2.78
CA ASP A 146 -10.32 -18.42 -3.43
C ASP A 146 -8.91 -18.42 -4.09
N GLY A 147 -7.91 -17.87 -3.40
CA GLY A 147 -6.52 -17.81 -3.89
C GLY A 147 -6.23 -16.65 -4.87
N TYR A 148 -7.21 -15.82 -5.16
CA TYR A 148 -7.04 -14.55 -5.87
C TYR A 148 -6.84 -13.39 -4.89
N GLN A 149 -5.99 -12.45 -5.30
CA GLN A 149 -5.69 -11.22 -4.57
C GLN A 149 -5.87 -10.04 -5.53
N LEU A 150 -6.73 -9.09 -5.15
CA LEU A 150 -6.95 -7.86 -5.88
C LEU A 150 -6.58 -6.68 -5.01
N VAL A 151 -5.67 -5.84 -5.50
CA VAL A 151 -5.27 -4.61 -4.84
C VAL A 151 -6.03 -3.45 -5.46
N VAL A 152 -6.68 -2.64 -4.63
CA VAL A 152 -7.40 -1.44 -5.07
C VAL A 152 -6.89 -0.24 -4.28
N MET A 153 -6.61 0.86 -4.99
CA MET A 153 -6.16 2.11 -4.38
C MET A 153 -7.37 2.92 -3.90
N PRO A 154 -7.30 3.52 -2.70
CA PRO A 154 -8.32 4.45 -2.24
C PRO A 154 -8.27 5.76 -3.03
N MET A 155 -9.39 6.49 -2.99
CA MET A 155 -9.41 7.90 -3.34
C MET A 155 -9.01 8.72 -2.11
N LEU A 156 -7.98 9.55 -2.24
CA LEU A 156 -7.52 10.39 -1.15
C LEU A 156 -8.56 11.48 -0.85
N THR A 157 -9.19 11.38 0.31
CA THR A 157 -9.99 12.47 0.90
C THR A 157 -9.08 13.45 1.64
N ASN A 158 -9.59 14.63 1.98
CA ASN A 158 -8.85 15.57 2.82
C ASN A 158 -8.46 14.94 4.17
N GLU A 159 -9.40 14.22 4.80
CA GLU A 159 -9.17 13.47 6.04
C GLU A 159 -8.05 12.43 5.87
N ALA A 160 -8.07 11.67 4.77
CA ALA A 160 -7.04 10.68 4.48
C ALA A 160 -5.67 11.31 4.22
N ASN A 161 -5.62 12.49 3.60
CA ASN A 161 -4.38 13.24 3.40
C ASN A 161 -3.81 13.79 4.70
N GLU A 162 -4.65 14.35 5.57
CA GLU A 162 -4.24 14.84 6.89
C GLU A 162 -3.68 13.68 7.74
N GLN A 163 -4.39 12.55 7.76
CA GLN A 163 -3.91 11.33 8.44
C GLN A 163 -2.59 10.84 7.84
N ALA A 164 -2.45 10.83 6.51
CA ALA A 164 -1.20 10.45 5.85
C ALA A 164 -0.04 11.38 6.20
N THR A 165 -0.28 12.69 6.32
CA THR A 165 0.75 13.65 6.74
C THR A 165 1.15 13.44 8.20
N ALA A 166 0.18 13.26 9.10
CA ALA A 166 0.43 13.00 10.51
C ALA A 166 1.21 11.70 10.73
N ASP A 167 0.84 10.62 10.04
CA ASP A 167 1.53 9.32 10.15
C ASP A 167 2.96 9.38 9.60
N ARG A 168 3.19 10.15 8.52
CA ARG A 168 4.54 10.41 7.99
C ARG A 168 5.38 11.22 8.96
N GLU A 169 4.82 12.25 9.59
CA GLU A 169 5.52 13.05 10.60
C GLU A 169 5.82 12.25 11.87
N ALA A 170 4.89 11.40 12.31
CA ALA A 170 5.08 10.54 13.46
C ALA A 170 6.21 9.52 13.22
N LYS A 171 6.24 8.86 12.05
CA LYS A 171 7.35 7.99 11.66
C LYS A 171 8.68 8.74 11.59
N ALA A 172 8.70 9.93 10.99
CA ALA A 172 9.91 10.76 10.91
C ALA A 172 10.42 11.23 12.30
N LYS A 173 9.52 11.46 13.27
CA LYS A 173 9.89 11.79 14.65
C LYS A 173 10.40 10.56 15.42
N ALA A 174 9.83 9.39 15.18
CA ALA A 174 10.26 8.13 15.81
C ALA A 174 11.62 7.62 15.28
N GLU A 175 11.97 7.93 14.03
CA GLU A 175 13.24 7.54 13.41
C GLU A 175 14.40 8.52 13.65
N LYS A 176 14.17 9.66 14.31
CA LYS A 176 15.30 10.50 14.78
C LYS A 176 16.02 9.75 15.90
N PRO A 177 17.34 9.46 15.77
CA PRO A 177 18.10 8.89 16.87
C PRO A 177 17.99 9.84 18.06
N ALA A 178 17.65 9.29 19.23
CA ALA A 178 17.83 10.01 20.49
C ALA A 178 19.27 10.55 20.52
N GLU A 179 19.41 11.88 20.54
CA GLU A 179 20.67 12.51 20.94
C GLU A 179 21.10 11.86 22.25
N PRO A 180 22.35 11.38 22.38
CA PRO A 180 22.82 10.88 23.67
C PRO A 180 22.80 12.06 24.64
N GLU A 181 21.89 12.02 25.60
CA GLU A 181 21.85 12.94 26.74
C GLU A 181 23.24 12.96 27.38
N SER A 182 23.84 14.14 27.37
CA SER A 182 25.08 14.48 28.07
C SER A 182 24.96 14.09 29.54
N GLN A 183 25.88 13.25 30.02
CA GLN A 183 26.06 12.93 31.44
C GLN A 183 26.21 14.23 32.27
N PRO A 184 25.57 14.33 33.44
CA PRO A 184 25.82 15.45 34.36
C PRO A 184 27.16 15.22 35.07
N GLU A 185 28.17 16.05 34.75
CA GLU A 185 29.40 16.16 35.55
C GLU A 185 29.06 16.76 36.93
N ALA A 186 29.44 16.03 37.97
CA ALA A 186 29.30 16.40 39.36
C ALA A 186 30.22 17.58 39.73
N THR A 187 29.68 18.53 40.48
CA THR A 187 30.38 19.66 41.12
C THR A 187 31.14 19.28 42.40
N GLU A 188 32.14 20.12 42.70
CA GLU A 188 32.95 20.28 43.94
C GLU A 188 34.20 19.36 44.08
N GLN A 189 35.42 19.85 44.36
CA GLN A 189 35.80 20.95 45.27
C GLN A 189 37.28 21.40 45.10
N ALA A 190 37.50 22.71 45.35
CA ALA A 190 38.68 23.37 45.96
C ALA A 190 40.03 23.58 45.20
N GLU A 191 40.25 24.84 44.80
CA GLU A 191 41.54 25.57 44.72
C GLU A 191 42.22 25.71 46.13
N PRO A 192 43.49 26.18 46.34
CA PRO A 192 44.15 27.26 45.57
C PRO A 192 45.71 27.39 45.50
N VAL A 193 46.17 28.38 44.69
CA VAL A 193 47.46 29.15 44.63
C VAL A 193 48.77 28.35 44.32
N THR A 194 49.80 28.76 43.55
CA THR A 194 50.51 30.05 43.34
C THR A 194 51.42 30.01 42.09
N ASP A 195 51.66 31.20 41.53
CA ASP A 195 52.88 31.71 40.85
C ASP A 195 53.29 31.30 39.41
N LYS A 196 53.24 32.31 38.53
CA LYS A 196 54.07 32.53 37.32
C LYS A 196 55.50 32.98 37.75
N PRO A 197 56.49 33.28 36.86
CA PRO A 197 56.65 33.05 35.41
C PRO A 197 58.08 32.53 35.01
N LYS A 198 58.31 32.16 33.73
CA LYS A 198 59.38 32.70 32.82
C LYS A 198 59.89 31.73 31.74
N ARG A 199 59.80 32.21 30.50
CA ARG A 199 60.82 32.27 29.42
C ARG A 199 61.81 31.10 29.17
N SER A 200 61.82 30.77 27.86
CA SER A 200 62.96 30.71 26.94
C SER A 200 63.74 29.40 26.73
N ARG A 201 63.59 28.89 25.50
CA ARG A 201 64.63 28.63 24.47
C ARG A 201 65.65 27.51 24.75
N ALA A 202 65.65 26.58 23.79
CA ALA A 202 66.79 26.03 23.06
C ALA A 202 67.32 24.63 23.40
N LYS A 203 67.57 23.93 22.29
CA LYS A 203 68.57 22.88 22.03
C LYS A 203 68.20 21.43 22.35
N GLN A 204 67.87 20.71 21.27
CA GLN A 204 68.41 19.37 21.03
C GLN A 204 69.94 19.37 21.19
N PRO A 205 70.53 18.23 21.55
CA PRO A 205 71.12 17.42 20.49
C PRO A 205 70.81 15.91 20.59
N ALA A 206 71.04 15.25 19.46
CA ALA A 206 71.28 13.81 19.30
C ALA A 206 72.46 13.35 20.21
N THR A 207 72.77 12.09 20.48
CA THR A 207 72.68 10.83 19.73
C THR A 207 73.00 9.71 20.73
N ALA A 208 72.48 8.51 20.50
CA ALA A 208 73.26 7.27 20.51
C ALA A 208 72.60 6.30 19.53
#